data_AF-A0A7V6GNJ6-F1
#
_entry.id   AF-A0A7V6GNJ6-F1
#
_cell.length_a   1.000
_cell.length_b   1.000
_cell.length_c   1.000
_cell.angle_alpha   90.00
_cell.angle_beta   90.00
_cell.angle_gamma   90.00
#
_symmetry.space_group_name_H-M   'P 1'
#
loop_
_entity.id
_entity.type
_entity.pdbx_description
1 polymer ?
#
loop_
_entity_poly.entity_id
_entity_poly.type
_entity_poly.pdbx_seq_one_letter_code
_entity_poly.pdbx_strand_id
1 'polypeptide(L)'
;MNKFNIIRQKVSEEEKQQRIKDYIEEMEFFGFPISETELKRLQQQDLYDEKIHLKCLRCGHEGIHNWEFIDEVWSRKSPYPSIYCPKCGKGGFIPIDVYNSKRNK
;
A
#
# COMPACT_ATOMS: atom_id res chain seq x y z
N MET A 1 1.99 -7.01 15.93
CA MET A 1 2.40 -5.68 15.40
C MET A 1 3.62 -5.86 14.53
N ASN A 2 3.60 -5.29 13.32
CA ASN A 2 4.75 -5.29 12.42
C ASN A 2 5.90 -4.46 13.04
N LYS A 3 7.15 -4.82 12.77
CA LYS A 3 8.34 -4.09 13.28
C LYS A 3 8.68 -2.85 12.44
N PHE A 4 7.72 -2.34 11.68
CA PHE A 4 7.85 -1.22 10.75
C PHE A 4 6.52 -0.49 10.63
N ASN A 5 6.56 0.78 10.25
CA ASN A 5 5.39 1.63 10.19
C ASN A 5 4.74 1.60 8.80
N ILE A 6 3.41 1.57 8.80
CA ILE A 6 2.56 1.82 7.64
C ILE A 6 1.91 3.19 7.82
N ILE A 7 2.03 4.03 6.80
CA ILE A 7 1.42 5.35 6.73
C ILE A 7 0.02 5.15 6.18
N ARG A 8 -1.01 5.47 6.97
CA ARG A 8 -2.40 5.41 6.54
C ARG A 8 -2.88 6.80 6.18
N GLN A 9 -3.29 7.01 4.94
CA GLN A 9 -3.78 8.28 4.44
C GLN A 9 -5.24 8.14 4.05
N LYS A 10 -6.12 8.94 4.66
CA LYS A 10 -7.53 8.98 4.25
C LYS A 10 -7.61 9.51 2.82
N VAL A 11 -8.34 8.79 1.97
CA VAL A 11 -8.62 9.19 0.58
C VAL A 11 -9.58 10.38 0.60
N SER A 12 -9.40 11.33 -0.31
CA SER A 12 -10.29 12.48 -0.41
C SER A 12 -11.70 12.03 -0.84
N GLU A 13 -12.72 12.82 -0.52
CA GLU A 13 -14.08 12.46 -0.93
C GLU A 13 -14.21 12.43 -2.45
N GLU A 14 -13.58 13.35 -3.17
CA GLU A 14 -13.56 13.38 -4.65
C GLU A 14 -12.96 12.11 -5.25
N GLU A 15 -11.80 11.69 -4.74
CA GLU A 15 -11.12 10.48 -5.21
C GLU A 15 -11.90 9.21 -4.84
N LYS A 16 -12.51 9.18 -3.65
CA LYS A 16 -13.39 8.09 -3.23
C LYS A 16 -14.59 7.95 -4.16
N GLN A 17 -15.26 9.05 -4.51
CA GLN A 17 -16.40 9.01 -5.43
C GLN A 17 -15.98 8.51 -6.82
N GLN A 18 -14.79 8.91 -7.31
CA GLN A 18 -14.25 8.38 -8.55
C GLN A 18 -13.99 6.87 -8.48
N ARG A 19 -13.34 6.37 -7.41
CA ARG A 19 -13.10 4.93 -7.22
C ARG A 19 -14.39 4.11 -7.09
N ILE A 20 -15.43 4.65 -6.44
CA ILE A 20 -16.75 4.01 -6.38
C ILE A 20 -17.34 3.90 -7.78
N LYS A 21 -17.24 4.96 -8.59
CA LYS A 21 -17.70 4.94 -9.98
C LYS A 21 -16.95 3.89 -10.81
N ASP A 22 -15.62 3.88 -10.72
CA ASP A 22 -14.78 2.90 -11.44
C ASP A 22 -15.17 1.46 -11.05
N TYR A 23 -15.40 1.21 -9.75
CA TYR A 23 -15.85 -0.09 -9.25
C TYR A 23 -17.24 -0.49 -9.80
N ILE A 24 -18.20 0.45 -9.86
CA ILE A 24 -19.52 0.19 -10.47
C ILE A 24 -19.38 -0.19 -11.93
N GLU A 25 -18.61 0.59 -12.71
CA GLU A 25 -18.39 0.34 -14.13
C GLU A 25 -17.73 -1.03 -14.36
N GLU A 26 -16.75 -1.41 -13.53
CA GLU A 26 -16.10 -2.72 -13.57
C GLU A 26 -17.08 -3.86 -13.26
N MET A 27 -17.88 -3.70 -12.20
CA MET A 27 -18.87 -4.71 -11.79
C MET A 27 -19.98 -4.89 -12.82
N GLU A 28 -20.47 -3.81 -13.44
CA GLU A 28 -21.41 -3.88 -14.55
C GLU A 28 -20.79 -4.58 -15.76
N PHE A 29 -19.55 -4.26 -16.12
CA PHE A 29 -18.82 -4.90 -17.21
C PHE A 29 -18.69 -6.42 -17.01
N PHE A 30 -18.42 -6.88 -15.79
CA PHE A 30 -18.34 -8.30 -15.47
C PHE A 30 -19.71 -8.98 -15.21
N GLY A 31 -20.83 -8.25 -15.31
CA GLY A 31 -22.18 -8.79 -15.17
C GLY A 31 -22.65 -8.97 -13.71
N PHE A 32 -22.04 -8.25 -12.77
CA PHE A 32 -22.36 -8.27 -11.33
C PHE A 32 -22.85 -6.91 -10.84
N PRO A 33 -24.04 -6.42 -11.27
CA PRO A 33 -24.50 -5.08 -10.92
C PRO A 33 -24.59 -4.88 -9.40
N ILE A 34 -24.21 -3.70 -8.95
CA ILE A 34 -24.11 -3.37 -7.52
C ILE A 34 -25.50 -3.02 -6.97
N SER A 35 -25.87 -3.57 -5.81
CA SER A 35 -27.14 -3.23 -5.15
C SER A 35 -27.11 -1.85 -4.49
N GLU A 36 -28.27 -1.22 -4.28
CA GLU A 36 -28.35 0.07 -3.57
C GLU A 36 -27.80 0.01 -2.14
N THR A 37 -27.98 -1.13 -1.45
CA THR A 37 -27.45 -1.33 -0.09
C THR A 37 -25.93 -1.32 -0.09
N GLU A 38 -25.32 -1.95 -1.09
CA GLU A 38 -23.86 -2.02 -1.24
C GLU A 38 -23.29 -0.65 -1.61
N LEU A 39 -23.95 0.09 -2.51
CA LEU A 39 -23.57 1.46 -2.83
C LEU A 39 -23.58 2.38 -1.59
N LYS A 40 -24.63 2.31 -0.77
CA LYS A 40 -24.71 3.07 0.49
C LYS A 40 -23.57 2.71 1.44
N ARG A 41 -23.21 1.42 1.52
CA ARG A 41 -22.09 0.94 2.33
C ARG A 41 -20.77 1.59 1.88
N LEU A 42 -20.47 1.57 0.57
CA LEU A 42 -19.27 2.17 0.00
C LEU A 42 -19.21 3.68 0.24
N GLN A 43 -20.34 4.38 0.11
CA GLN A 43 -20.43 5.82 0.36
C GLN A 43 -20.24 6.20 1.83
N GLN A 44 -20.65 5.37 2.78
CA GLN A 44 -20.54 5.64 4.22
C GLN A 44 -19.17 5.28 4.79
N GLN A 45 -18.45 4.36 4.17
CA GLN A 45 -17.15 3.91 4.66
C GLN A 45 -16.04 4.90 4.33
N ASP A 46 -15.13 5.10 5.29
CA ASP A 46 -13.89 5.82 5.03
C ASP A 46 -12.92 4.91 4.27
N LEU A 47 -12.35 5.44 3.19
CA LEU A 47 -11.34 4.75 2.39
C LEU A 47 -9.95 5.29 2.76
N TYR A 48 -8.98 4.38 2.87
CA TYR A 48 -7.61 4.72 3.22
C TYR A 48 -6.64 4.07 2.24
N ASP A 49 -5.65 4.85 1.81
CA ASP A 49 -4.47 4.31 1.16
C ASP A 49 -3.39 4.03 2.20
N GLU A 50 -2.82 2.83 2.11
CA GLU A 50 -1.72 2.43 2.96
C GLU A 50 -0.41 2.53 2.18
N LYS A 51 0.58 3.15 2.81
CA LYS A 51 1.89 3.41 2.21
C LYS A 51 3.01 2.98 3.15
N ILE A 52 4.15 2.64 2.59
CA ILE A 52 5.36 2.28 3.34
C ILE A 52 6.56 3.06 2.84
N HIS A 53 7.36 3.58 3.77
CA HIS A 53 8.61 4.27 3.46
C HIS A 53 9.76 3.27 3.43
N LEU A 54 10.37 3.08 2.26
CA LEU A 54 11.46 2.14 2.04
C LEU A 54 12.78 2.86 1.75
N LYS A 55 13.89 2.25 2.16
CA LYS A 55 15.26 2.69 1.88
C LYS A 55 16.11 1.55 1.33
N CYS A 56 16.93 1.85 0.33
CA CYS A 56 17.82 0.89 -0.30
C CYS A 56 19.14 0.81 0.46
N LEU A 57 19.49 -0.38 0.91
CA LEU A 57 20.76 -0.66 1.59
C LEU A 57 22.00 -0.46 0.71
N ARG A 58 21.83 -0.45 -0.62
CA ARG A 58 22.95 -0.42 -1.57
C ARG A 58 23.20 0.97 -2.16
N CYS A 59 22.18 1.60 -2.75
CA CYS A 59 22.32 2.90 -3.41
C CYS A 59 21.78 4.06 -2.57
N GLY A 60 21.26 3.80 -1.37
CA GLY A 60 20.76 4.81 -0.45
C GLY A 60 19.42 5.46 -0.82
N HIS A 61 18.86 5.14 -2.00
CA HIS A 61 17.56 5.65 -2.45
C HIS A 61 16.44 5.39 -1.45
N GLU A 62 15.55 6.37 -1.30
CA GLU A 62 14.38 6.34 -0.43
C GLU A 62 13.12 6.65 -1.25
N GLY A 63 11.98 6.08 -0.85
CA GLY A 63 10.70 6.30 -1.50
C GLY A 63 9.52 5.83 -0.68
N ILE A 64 8.38 6.49 -0.87
CA ILE A 64 7.08 6.07 -0.33
C ILE A 64 6.37 5.23 -1.40
N HIS A 65 5.97 4.03 -1.03
CA HIS A 65 5.36 3.05 -1.94
C HIS A 65 4.02 2.60 -1.40
N ASN A 66 3.10 2.20 -2.29
CA ASN A 66 1.81 1.62 -1.88
C ASN A 66 2.07 0.29 -1.16
N TRP A 67 1.54 0.17 0.05
CA TRP A 67 1.74 -0.95 0.94
C TRP A 67 1.08 -2.24 0.42
N GLU A 68 -0.09 -2.15 -0.21
CA GLU A 68 -0.84 -3.29 -0.73
C GLU A 68 0.02 -4.13 -1.68
N PHE A 69 0.65 -3.50 -2.68
CA PHE A 69 1.57 -4.19 -3.59
C PHE A 69 2.76 -4.81 -2.87
N ILE A 70 3.28 -4.16 -1.83
CA ILE A 70 4.41 -4.70 -1.06
C ILE A 70 3.96 -5.91 -0.22
N ASP A 71 2.78 -5.85 0.37
CA ASP A 71 2.23 -6.89 1.24
C ASP A 71 1.94 -8.19 0.45
N GLU A 72 1.49 -8.06 -0.80
CA GLU A 72 1.24 -9.20 -1.70
C GLU A 72 2.52 -9.96 -2.08
N VAL A 73 3.60 -9.23 -2.36
CA VAL A 73 4.87 -9.85 -2.81
C VAL A 73 5.81 -10.20 -1.67
N TRP A 74 5.54 -9.72 -0.47
CA TRP A 74 6.39 -9.96 0.70
C TRP A 74 6.16 -11.36 1.28
N SER A 75 7.24 -12.14 1.33
CA SER A 75 7.25 -13.40 2.09
C SER A 75 7.12 -13.16 3.60
N ARG A 76 5.99 -13.58 4.18
CA ARG A 76 5.70 -13.54 5.63
C ARG A 76 6.70 -14.32 6.50
N LYS A 77 7.58 -15.14 5.90
CA LYS A 77 8.70 -15.78 6.61
C LYS A 77 9.78 -14.77 7.03
N SER A 78 9.89 -13.64 6.33
CA SER A 78 10.77 -12.53 6.70
C SER A 78 10.05 -11.60 7.69
N PRO A 79 10.73 -11.06 8.71
CA PRO A 79 10.12 -10.15 9.69
C PRO A 79 9.75 -8.76 9.13
N TYR A 80 10.24 -8.42 7.94
CA TYR A 80 9.92 -7.19 7.22
C TYR A 80 10.10 -7.39 5.70
N PRO A 81 9.44 -6.59 4.85
CA PRO A 81 9.60 -6.67 3.41
C PRO A 81 11.02 -6.32 2.98
N SER A 82 11.56 -7.08 2.05
CA SER A 82 12.81 -6.76 1.38
C SER A 82 12.65 -7.03 -0.10
N ILE A 83 12.42 -5.97 -0.86
CA ILE A 83 12.14 -6.05 -2.29
C ILE A 83 13.32 -5.50 -3.11
N TYR A 84 13.17 -5.51 -4.43
CA TYR A 84 14.11 -4.91 -5.36
C TYR A 84 13.98 -3.39 -5.35
N CYS A 85 15.13 -2.70 -5.36
CA CYS A 85 15.16 -1.25 -5.43
C CYS A 85 14.83 -0.78 -6.86
N PRO A 86 13.84 0.12 -7.05
CA PRO A 86 13.46 0.61 -8.37
C PRO A 86 14.57 1.43 -9.04
N LYS A 87 15.49 2.03 -8.26
CA LYS A 87 16.59 2.84 -8.79
C LYS A 87 17.79 2.03 -9.28
N CYS A 88 18.15 0.93 -8.61
CA CYS A 88 19.38 0.18 -8.92
C CYS A 88 19.17 -1.29 -9.28
N GLY A 89 17.91 -1.77 -9.25
CA GLY A 89 17.55 -3.15 -9.58
C GLY A 89 18.06 -4.21 -8.61
N LYS A 90 18.75 -3.84 -7.53
CA LYS A 90 19.29 -4.78 -6.54
C LYS A 90 18.33 -4.98 -5.38
N GLY A 91 18.29 -6.20 -4.85
CA GLY A 91 17.58 -6.51 -3.61
C GLY A 91 18.16 -5.76 -2.40
N GLY A 92 17.32 -5.60 -1.36
CA GLY A 92 17.67 -4.88 -0.14
C GLY A 92 17.00 -3.50 -0.05
N PHE A 93 15.79 -3.36 -0.58
CA PHE A 93 14.94 -2.20 -0.36
C PHE A 93 13.95 -2.53 0.77
N ILE A 94 14.17 -1.93 1.95
CA ILE A 94 13.56 -2.35 3.22
C ILE A 94 12.89 -1.16 3.92
N PRO A 95 12.00 -1.38 4.92
CA PRO A 95 11.40 -0.28 5.67
C PRO A 95 12.43 0.60 6.35
N ILE A 96 12.25 1.91 6.27
CA ILE A 96 13.20 2.88 6.83
C ILE A 96 13.33 2.75 8.35
N ASP A 97 12.26 2.41 9.06
CA ASP A 97 12.29 2.22 10.52
C ASP A 97 13.17 1.03 10.90
N VAL A 98 13.12 -0.04 10.10
CA VAL A 98 13.98 -1.21 10.27
C VAL A 98 15.43 -0.82 10.03
N TYR A 99 15.70 -0.03 8.99
CA TYR A 99 17.04 0.49 8.72
C TYR A 99 17.58 1.32 9.90
N ASN A 100 16.80 2.27 10.39
CA ASN A 100 17.16 3.17 11.49
C ASN A 100 17.38 2.40 12.80
N SER A 101 16.53 1.42 13.11
CA SER A 101 16.65 0.60 14.32
C SER A 101 17.95 -0.20 14.40
N LYS A 102 18.54 -0.56 13.26
CA LYS A 102 19.80 -1.29 13.17
C LYS A 102 21.04 -0.40 13.28
N ARG A 103 20.90 0.90 13.02
CA ARG A 103 22.01 1.87 13.08
C ARG A 103 22.14 2.59 14.43
N ASN A 104 21.07 2.63 15.21
CA ASN A 104 21.04 3.22 16.54
C ASN A 104 21.31 2.18 17.66
N LYS A 105 22.02 1.10 17.32
CA LYS A 105 22.54 0.08 18.24
C LYS A 105 24.06 0.08 18.13
#